data_AF-A0A972H6X7-F1
#
_entry.id   AF-A0A972H6X7-F1
#
_cell.length_a   1.000
_cell.length_b   1.000
_cell.length_c   1.000
_cell.angle_alpha   90.00
_cell.angle_beta   90.00
_cell.angle_gamma   90.00
#
_symmetry.space_group_name_H-M   'P 1'
#
loop_
_entity.id
_entity.type
_entity.pdbx_description
1 polymer ?
#
loop_
_entity_poly.entity_id
_entity_poly.type
_entity_poly.pdbx_seq_one_letter_code
_entity_poly.pdbx_strand_id
1 'polypeptide(L)'
;GMGAKGKNFYNNLTRRYGFEEAAETIQDHYLAGNKMAAMEAVPDELVDQINLIGPKAKVAEEIEVWKAAGVTTLNVTATDINTLRTLAELVL
;
A
#
# COMPACT_ATOMS: atom_id res chain seq x y z
N GLY A 1 14.77 -1.85 3.93
CA GLY A 1 15.18 -3.21 4.35
C GLY A 1 14.34 -3.65 5.54
N MET A 2 14.24 -4.95 5.81
CA MET A 2 13.27 -5.47 6.80
C MET A 2 13.69 -5.35 8.28
N GLY A 3 14.86 -4.81 8.58
CA GLY A 3 15.33 -4.61 9.96
C GLY A 3 15.44 -5.92 10.75
N ALA A 4 15.73 -5.83 12.05
CA ALA A 4 15.61 -6.98 12.94
C ALA A 4 14.12 -7.29 13.21
N LYS A 5 13.79 -8.57 13.44
CA LYS A 5 12.45 -9.00 13.84
C LYS A 5 11.99 -8.22 15.08
N GLY A 6 10.76 -7.69 15.06
CA GLY A 6 10.22 -6.82 16.11
C GLY A 6 10.73 -5.37 16.12
N LYS A 7 11.68 -5.00 15.25
CA LYS A 7 12.21 -3.62 15.11
C LYS A 7 12.01 -3.06 13.71
N ASN A 8 10.82 -3.28 13.15
CA ASN A 8 10.43 -2.73 11.85
C ASN A 8 9.09 -1.99 11.96
N PHE A 9 9.12 -0.69 11.68
CA PHE A 9 7.95 0.17 11.75
C PHE A 9 6.84 -0.27 10.76
N TYR A 10 7.20 -0.52 9.50
CA TYR A 10 6.23 -0.88 8.46
C TYR A 10 5.62 -2.26 8.71
N ASN A 11 6.41 -3.23 9.19
CA ASN A 11 5.88 -4.52 9.61
C ASN A 11 4.85 -4.36 10.74
N ASN A 12 5.19 -3.58 11.77
CA ASN A 12 4.26 -3.29 12.87
C ASN A 12 2.99 -2.58 12.38
N LEU A 13 3.10 -1.69 11.40
CA LEU A 13 1.96 -1.01 10.80
C LEU A 13 1.05 -1.98 10.05
N THR A 14 1.61 -2.88 9.23
CA THR A 14 0.86 -3.95 8.56
C THR A 14 0.12 -4.85 9.56
N ARG A 15 0.74 -5.20 10.69
CA ARG A 15 0.06 -5.94 11.78
C ARG A 15 -1.14 -5.16 12.34
N ARG A 16 -1.00 -3.84 12.55
CA ARG A 16 -2.09 -2.97 13.04
C ARG A 16 -3.25 -2.83 12.05
N TYR A 17 -2.99 -3.01 10.76
CA TYR A 17 -4.03 -3.11 9.74
C TYR A 17 -4.76 -4.47 9.73
N GLY A 18 -4.35 -5.42 10.57
CA GLY A 18 -4.98 -6.73 10.70
C GLY A 18 -4.26 -7.85 9.95
N PHE A 19 -3.14 -7.57 9.29
CA PHE A 19 -2.39 -8.53 8.46
C PHE A 19 -1.21 -9.15 9.23
N GLU A 20 -1.46 -9.64 10.44
CA GLU A 20 -0.39 -10.08 11.36
C GLU A 20 0.41 -11.28 10.83
N GLU A 21 -0.29 -12.29 10.32
CA GLU A 21 0.31 -13.50 9.74
C GLU A 21 1.09 -13.20 8.45
N ALA A 22 0.50 -12.39 7.56
CA ALA A 22 1.18 -11.97 6.34
C ALA A 22 2.44 -11.16 6.65
N ALA A 23 2.38 -10.23 7.61
CA ALA A 23 3.54 -9.45 8.04
C ALA A 23 4.69 -10.34 8.53
N GLU A 24 4.39 -11.38 9.31
CA GLU A 24 5.40 -12.34 9.76
C GLU A 24 6.00 -13.13 8.59
N THR A 25 5.16 -13.70 7.73
CA THR A 25 5.56 -14.51 6.57
C THR A 25 6.46 -13.73 5.61
N ILE A 26 6.06 -12.49 5.28
CA ILE A 26 6.84 -11.58 4.41
C ILE A 26 8.22 -11.32 5.02
N GLN A 27 8.29 -11.05 6.33
CA GLN A 27 9.56 -10.75 7.01
C GLN A 27 10.47 -11.97 7.05
N ASP A 28 9.95 -13.14 7.38
CA ASP A 28 10.72 -14.38 7.46
C ASP A 28 11.31 -14.75 6.08
N HIS A 29 10.51 -14.70 5.00
CA HIS A 29 11.02 -14.90 3.64
C HIS A 29 12.08 -13.86 3.26
N TYR A 30 11.85 -12.58 3.56
CA TYR A 30 12.78 -11.53 3.20
C TYR A 30 14.13 -11.68 3.91
N LEU A 31 14.12 -12.04 5.20
CA LEU A 31 15.33 -12.24 6.02
C LEU A 31 16.07 -13.52 5.64
N ALA A 32 15.36 -14.55 5.17
CA ALA A 32 15.96 -15.74 4.58
C ALA A 32 16.57 -15.50 3.18
N GLY A 33 16.42 -14.30 2.61
CA GLY A 33 16.90 -13.96 1.27
C GLY A 33 15.94 -14.30 0.13
N ASN A 34 14.78 -14.91 0.43
CA ASN A 34 13.79 -15.35 -0.55
C ASN A 34 12.87 -14.19 -0.96
N LYS A 35 13.38 -13.25 -1.78
CA LYS A 35 12.64 -12.02 -2.15
C LYS A 35 11.36 -12.28 -2.92
N MET A 36 11.33 -13.28 -3.82
CA MET A 36 10.13 -13.62 -4.57
C MET A 36 9.02 -14.13 -3.65
N ALA A 37 9.32 -15.09 -2.78
CA ALA A 37 8.35 -15.60 -1.80
C ALA A 37 7.85 -14.49 -0.85
N ALA A 38 8.72 -13.55 -0.46
CA ALA A 38 8.32 -12.40 0.34
C ALA A 38 7.35 -11.47 -0.42
N MET A 39 7.51 -11.32 -1.74
CA MET A 39 6.62 -10.53 -2.59
C MET A 39 5.28 -11.23 -2.79
N GLU A 40 5.29 -12.53 -3.08
CA GLU A 40 4.07 -13.34 -3.28
C GLU A 40 3.24 -13.46 -1.99
N ALA A 41 3.87 -13.35 -0.82
CA ALA A 41 3.18 -13.35 0.46
C ALA A 41 2.46 -12.02 0.80
N VAL A 42 2.58 -10.99 -0.05
CA VAL A 42 1.85 -9.73 0.13
C VAL A 42 0.39 -9.92 -0.30
N PRO A 43 -0.60 -9.78 0.60
CA PRO A 43 -2.00 -9.94 0.21
C PRO A 43 -2.47 -8.80 -0.70
N ASP A 44 -3.25 -9.12 -1.73
CA ASP A 44 -3.86 -8.11 -2.61
C ASP A 44 -4.71 -7.10 -1.82
N GLU A 45 -5.44 -7.55 -0.80
CA GLU A 45 -6.26 -6.69 0.05
C GLU A 45 -5.41 -5.64 0.80
N LEU A 46 -4.21 -6.00 1.25
CA LEU A 46 -3.31 -5.05 1.88
C LEU A 46 -2.87 -3.99 0.87
N VAL A 47 -2.60 -4.38 -0.38
CA VAL A 47 -2.22 -3.46 -1.45
C VAL A 47 -3.36 -2.48 -1.74
N ASP A 48 -4.58 -2.97 -1.85
CA ASP A 48 -5.77 -2.17 -2.09
C ASP A 48 -6.08 -1.19 -0.95
N GLN A 49 -5.85 -1.59 0.30
CA GLN A 49 -6.12 -0.70 1.45
C GLN A 49 -5.13 0.46 1.59
N ILE A 50 -3.88 0.30 1.13
CA ILE A 50 -2.82 1.29 1.37
C ILE A 50 -2.39 2.06 0.12
N ASN A 51 -2.96 1.76 -1.05
CA ASN A 51 -2.63 2.41 -2.31
C ASN A 51 -3.88 2.75 -3.11
N LEU A 52 -3.88 3.91 -3.77
CA LEU A 52 -4.88 4.29 -4.79
C LEU A 52 -4.42 3.75 -6.15
N ILE A 53 -4.75 2.50 -6.46
CA ILE A 53 -4.33 1.82 -7.70
C ILE A 53 -5.49 1.10 -8.39
N GLY A 54 -5.43 1.07 -9.73
CA GLY A 54 -6.39 0.34 -10.55
C GLY A 54 -7.15 1.24 -11.52
N PRO A 55 -8.33 0.81 -11.98
CA PRO A 55 -9.14 1.58 -12.92
C PRO A 55 -9.57 2.94 -12.36
N LYS A 56 -9.69 3.95 -13.24
CA LYS A 56 -10.09 5.33 -12.86
C LYS A 56 -11.32 5.37 -11.95
N ALA A 57 -12.33 4.55 -12.23
CA ALA A 57 -13.57 4.51 -11.45
C ALA A 57 -13.34 4.03 -10.00
N LYS A 58 -12.56 2.96 -9.80
CA LYS A 58 -12.19 2.45 -8.47
C LYS A 58 -11.45 3.52 -7.67
N VAL A 59 -10.44 4.14 -8.29
CA VAL A 59 -9.64 5.18 -7.65
C VAL A 59 -10.50 6.39 -7.26
N ALA A 60 -11.49 6.76 -8.09
CA ALA A 60 -12.41 7.85 -7.77
C ALA A 60 -13.24 7.55 -6.51
N GLU A 61 -13.76 6.32 -6.37
CA GLU A 61 -14.51 5.88 -5.18
C GLU A 61 -13.63 5.88 -3.92
N GLU A 62 -12.40 5.38 -4.02
CA GLU A 62 -11.46 5.34 -2.90
C GLU A 62 -11.01 6.73 -2.43
N ILE A 63 -10.84 7.68 -3.37
CA ILE A 63 -10.55 9.08 -3.03
C ILE A 63 -11.65 9.67 -2.15
N GLU A 64 -12.93 9.37 -2.43
CA GLU A 64 -14.03 9.86 -1.59
C GLU A 64 -14.03 9.23 -0.20
N VAL A 65 -13.66 7.94 -0.09
CA VAL A 65 -13.46 7.29 1.21
C VAL A 65 -12.34 7.98 2.01
N TRP A 66 -11.22 8.28 1.37
CA TRP A 66 -10.08 8.95 2.03
C TRP A 66 -10.43 10.38 2.46
N LYS A 67 -11.15 11.12 1.61
CA LYS A 67 -11.68 12.45 1.96
C LYS A 67 -12.61 12.37 3.17
N ALA A 68 -13.54 11.41 3.19
CA ALA A 68 -14.45 11.20 4.31
C ALA A 68 -13.72 10.84 5.63
N ALA A 69 -12.55 10.20 5.52
CA ALA A 69 -11.65 9.93 6.65
C ALA A 69 -10.83 11.15 7.10
N GLY A 70 -10.98 12.30 6.45
CA GLY A 70 -10.31 13.56 6.82
C GLY A 70 -8.96 13.81 6.14
N VAL A 71 -8.62 13.04 5.09
CA VAL A 71 -7.40 13.29 4.30
C VAL A 71 -7.55 14.59 3.50
N THR A 72 -6.60 15.51 3.66
CA THR A 72 -6.59 16.82 2.97
C THR A 72 -5.46 16.98 1.97
N THR A 73 -4.53 16.03 1.89
CA THR A 73 -3.36 16.09 1.00
C THR A 73 -3.02 14.70 0.51
N LEU A 74 -2.85 14.57 -0.82
CA LEU A 74 -2.41 13.35 -1.48
C LEU A 74 -1.00 13.56 -2.05
N ASN A 75 -0.06 12.68 -1.70
CA ASN A 75 1.23 12.63 -2.35
C ASN A 75 1.16 11.65 -3.53
N VAL A 76 1.26 12.17 -4.75
CA VAL A 76 1.10 11.41 -5.98
C VAL A 76 2.47 11.13 -6.60
N THR A 77 2.78 9.84 -6.77
CA THR A 77 3.91 9.40 -7.60
C THR A 77 3.37 8.93 -8.95
N ALA A 78 3.57 9.73 -10.00
CA ALA A 78 3.18 9.38 -11.37
C ALA A 78 4.42 9.19 -12.25
N THR A 79 4.46 8.10 -12.99
CA THR A 79 5.56 7.79 -13.93
C THR A 79 5.27 8.27 -15.36
N ASP A 80 4.05 8.73 -15.62
CA ASP A 80 3.62 9.26 -16.92
C ASP A 80 2.60 10.40 -16.76
N ILE A 81 2.46 11.21 -17.81
CA ILE A 81 1.61 12.40 -17.80
C ILE A 81 0.11 12.08 -17.77
N ASN A 82 -0.32 10.93 -18.31
CA ASN A 82 -1.72 10.57 -18.35
C ASN A 82 -2.22 10.16 -16.96
N THR A 83 -1.41 9.43 -16.21
CA THR A 83 -1.67 9.12 -14.80
C THR A 83 -1.78 10.39 -13.95
N LEU A 84 -0.85 11.34 -14.13
CA LEU A 84 -0.89 12.62 -13.42
C LEU A 84 -2.15 13.43 -13.75
N ARG A 85 -2.52 13.53 -15.02
CA ARG A 85 -3.76 14.22 -15.45
C ARG A 85 -5.00 13.55 -14.88
N THR A 86 -5.06 12.23 -14.91
CA THR A 86 -6.19 11.46 -14.38
C THR A 86 -6.38 11.75 -12.89
N LEU A 87 -5.31 11.74 -12.10
CA LEU A 87 -5.39 12.03 -10.66
C LEU A 87 -5.75 13.49 -10.40
N ALA A 88 -5.20 14.44 -11.16
CA ALA A 88 -5.56 15.86 -11.06
C ALA A 88 -7.06 16.08 -11.31
N GLU A 89 -7.65 15.45 -12.33
CA GLU A 89 -9.09 15.52 -12.62
C GLU A 89 -9.98 14.93 -11.52
N LEU A 90 -9.47 13.99 -10.71
CA LEU A 90 -10.25 13.35 -9.64
C LEU A 90 -10.22 14.15 -8.33
N VAL A 91 -9.25 15.04 -8.15
CA VAL A 91 -8.98 15.69 -6.87
C VAL A 91 -9.08 17.23 -6.90
N LEU A 92 -9.08 17.84 -8.08
CA LEU A 92 -9.20 19.30 -8.31
C LEU A 92 -10.54 19.64 -8.95
#